data_AF-A0A1V5JPE7-F1
#
_entry.id   AF-A0A1V5JPE7-F1
#
_cell.length_a   1.000
_cell.length_b   1.000
_cell.length_c   1.000
_cell.angle_alpha   90.00
_cell.angle_beta   90.00
_cell.angle_gamma   90.00
#
_symmetry.space_group_name_H-M   'P 1'
#
loop_
_entity.id
_entity.type
_entity.pdbx_description
1 polymer ?
#
loop_
_entity_poly.entity_id
_entity_poly.type
_entity_poly.pdbx_seq_one_letter_code
_entity_poly.pdbx_strand_id
1 'polypeptide(L)'
;MTMSELIRPVLDEFAPDLVINSAGQDNHYSDPITNMAFTAGGYARLTELLRPDICVLEGGYSIEQALPYINTGIILALAGVDYSYLREPDLNRERIKDKPQNLDYTKQLCRQQLKRWRERPGRPAEVKLVSRQRSIYYDTDSISEIQQETLRLCPRCAGALRIDTSATTGRHVLCIHVPRAACRECRAQAESWFVEGQAGYATVYLQDLERDEYRVAGR
;
A
#
# COMPACT_ATOMS: atom_id res chain seq x y z
N MET A 1 7.97 1.97 19.24
CA MET A 1 9.13 1.51 18.45
C MET A 1 8.88 1.68 16.96
N THR A 2 8.12 0.84 16.27
CA THR A 2 7.87 0.99 14.81
C THR A 2 7.35 2.39 14.45
N MET A 3 6.36 2.89 15.20
CA MET A 3 5.85 4.26 15.02
C MET A 3 6.92 5.33 15.18
N SER A 4 7.75 5.24 16.23
CA SER A 4 8.73 6.27 16.58
C SER A 4 10.03 6.18 15.78
N GLU A 5 10.45 4.97 15.39
CA GLU A 5 11.75 4.70 14.75
C GLU A 5 11.68 4.58 13.23
N LEU A 6 10.50 4.32 12.67
CA LEU A 6 10.33 4.19 11.22
C LEU A 6 9.23 5.13 10.71
N ILE A 7 7.99 4.95 11.17
CA ILE A 7 6.84 5.65 10.58
C ILE A 7 6.95 7.16 10.75
N ARG A 8 7.22 7.64 11.97
CA ARG A 8 7.31 9.07 12.26
C ARG A 8 8.47 9.75 11.51
N PRO A 9 9.71 9.23 11.49
CA PRO A 9 10.77 9.78 10.65
C PRO A 9 10.40 9.84 9.16
N VAL A 10 9.74 8.81 8.63
CA VAL A 10 9.30 8.80 7.23
C VAL A 10 8.24 9.87 6.99
N LEU A 11 7.25 10.03 7.87
CA LEU A 11 6.22 11.06 7.77
C LEU A 11 6.80 12.46 7.88
N ASP A 12 7.74 12.70 8.81
CA ASP A 12 8.39 13.99 8.98
C ASP A 12 9.23 14.37 7.75
N GLU A 13 9.92 13.39 7.13
CA GLU A 13 10.69 13.60 5.89
C GLU A 13 9.80 13.72 4.63
N PHE A 14 8.67 13.01 4.59
CA PHE A 14 7.72 13.06 3.48
C PHE A 14 6.86 14.32 3.50
N ALA A 15 6.57 14.85 4.70
CA ALA A 15 5.75 16.02 4.95
C ALA A 15 4.40 15.99 4.19
N PRO A 16 3.53 14.99 4.45
CA PRO A 16 2.25 14.90 3.77
C PRO A 16 1.32 16.06 4.15
N ASP A 17 0.53 16.54 3.19
CA ASP A 17 -0.58 17.46 3.44
C ASP A 17 -1.78 16.78 4.12
N LEU A 18 -1.89 15.45 3.96
CA LEU A 18 -2.99 14.64 4.48
C LEU A 18 -2.51 13.23 4.85
N VAL A 19 -2.94 12.74 6.02
CA VAL A 19 -2.70 11.38 6.52
C VAL A 19 -4.03 10.64 6.61
N ILE A 20 -4.21 9.64 5.74
CA ILE A 20 -5.35 8.72 5.78
C ILE A 20 -4.89 7.39 6.40
N ASN A 21 -5.54 6.99 7.48
CA ASN A 21 -5.31 5.73 8.16
C ASN A 21 -6.39 4.71 7.76
N SER A 22 -5.99 3.72 6.97
CA SER A 22 -6.78 2.50 6.71
C SER A 22 -6.73 1.64 7.98
N ALA A 23 -7.69 1.86 8.87
CA ALA A 23 -7.68 1.45 10.28
C ALA A 23 -8.30 0.06 10.47
N GLY A 24 -7.72 -0.94 9.81
CA GLY A 24 -8.06 -2.36 10.03
C GLY A 24 -7.82 -2.80 11.48
N GLN A 25 -8.74 -3.59 12.00
CA GLN A 25 -8.85 -3.96 13.42
C GLN A 25 -8.60 -5.45 13.67
N ASP A 26 -8.28 -6.19 12.60
CA ASP A 26 -8.04 -7.62 12.59
C ASP A 26 -6.74 -8.04 13.29
N ASN A 27 -5.81 -7.12 13.62
CA ASN A 27 -4.63 -7.43 14.46
C ASN A 27 -4.96 -7.59 15.96
N HIS A 28 -6.22 -7.41 16.35
CA HIS A 28 -6.64 -7.52 17.74
C HIS A 28 -6.44 -8.94 18.28
N TYR A 29 -6.11 -9.09 19.57
CA TYR A 29 -5.80 -10.40 20.17
C TYR A 29 -6.97 -11.40 20.17
N SER A 30 -8.21 -10.93 19.95
CA SER A 30 -9.41 -11.76 19.86
C SER A 30 -9.91 -11.96 18.42
N ASP A 31 -9.17 -11.47 17.42
CA ASP A 31 -9.53 -11.70 16.02
C ASP A 31 -9.38 -13.19 15.65
N PRO A 32 -10.37 -13.80 14.97
CA PRO A 32 -10.33 -15.22 14.63
C PRO A 32 -9.47 -15.55 13.41
N ILE A 33 -9.10 -14.55 12.59
CA ILE A 33 -8.39 -14.75 11.33
C ILE A 33 -6.90 -14.50 11.49
N THR A 34 -6.53 -13.48 12.25
CA THR A 34 -5.12 -13.21 12.54
C THR A 34 -4.68 -13.80 13.87
N ASN A 35 -3.38 -13.78 14.13
CA ASN A 35 -2.80 -14.25 15.39
C ASN A 35 -1.82 -13.20 15.93
N MET A 36 -2.32 -11.97 16.08
CA MET A 36 -1.57 -10.84 16.62
C MET A 36 -2.02 -10.53 18.06
N ALA A 37 -1.36 -9.56 18.68
CA ALA A 37 -1.49 -9.27 20.11
C ALA A 37 -1.86 -7.81 20.41
N PHE A 38 -2.57 -7.15 19.50
CA PHE A 38 -2.94 -5.75 19.69
C PHE A 38 -4.15 -5.64 20.60
N THR A 39 -4.14 -4.62 21.45
CA THR A 39 -5.26 -4.26 22.32
C THR A 39 -5.90 -2.97 21.83
N ALA A 40 -7.14 -2.71 22.23
CA ALA A 40 -7.83 -1.46 21.98
C ALA A 40 -7.03 -0.24 22.48
N GLY A 41 -6.39 -0.34 23.64
CA GLY A 41 -5.46 0.69 24.13
C GLY A 41 -4.21 0.86 23.26
N GLY A 42 -3.73 -0.22 22.65
CA GLY A 42 -2.67 -0.18 21.65
C GLY A 42 -3.09 0.59 20.40
N TYR A 43 -4.29 0.32 19.86
CA TYR A 43 -4.87 1.07 18.74
C TYR A 43 -5.03 2.56 19.06
N ALA A 44 -5.55 2.90 20.24
CA ALA A 44 -5.66 4.28 20.71
C ALA A 44 -4.30 4.98 20.70
N ARG A 45 -3.27 4.35 21.29
CA ARG A 45 -1.91 4.91 21.32
C ARG A 45 -1.29 5.05 19.93
N LEU A 46 -1.51 4.09 19.03
CA LEU A 46 -1.02 4.19 17.65
C LEU A 46 -1.69 5.35 16.90
N THR A 47 -2.99 5.52 17.09
CA THR A 47 -3.77 6.64 16.54
C THR A 47 -3.27 7.98 17.07
N GLU A 48 -3.07 8.09 18.38
CA GLU A 48 -2.52 9.29 19.02
C GLU A 48 -1.11 9.64 18.49
N LEU A 49 -0.25 8.64 18.28
CA LEU A 49 1.09 8.85 17.73
C LEU A 49 1.07 9.23 16.25
N LEU A 50 0.16 8.63 15.48
CA LEU A 50 0.01 8.87 14.04
C LEU A 50 -0.59 10.24 13.75
N ARG A 51 -1.60 10.65 14.55
CA ARG A 51 -2.43 11.85 14.34
C ARG A 51 -2.98 11.92 12.90
N PRO A 52 -3.75 10.91 12.46
CA PRO A 52 -4.29 10.93 11.10
C PRO A 52 -5.39 11.99 10.97
N ASP A 53 -5.54 12.54 9.77
CA ASP A 53 -6.63 13.45 9.43
C ASP A 53 -7.93 12.68 9.18
N ILE A 54 -7.82 11.46 8.64
CA ILE A 54 -8.95 10.59 8.33
C ILE A 54 -8.63 9.17 8.80
N CYS A 55 -9.56 8.55 9.52
CA CYS A 55 -9.54 7.12 9.81
C CYS A 55 -10.69 6.44 9.06
N VAL A 56 -10.37 5.40 8.29
CA VAL A 56 -11.33 4.59 7.54
C VAL A 56 -11.35 3.19 8.15
N LEU A 57 -12.52 2.72 8.58
CA LEU A 57 -12.67 1.35 9.09
C LEU A 57 -12.52 0.35 7.94
N GLU A 58 -11.75 -0.72 8.17
CA GLU A 58 -11.49 -1.80 7.20
C GLU A 58 -11.93 -3.16 7.77
N GLY A 59 -11.04 -4.16 7.74
CA GLY A 59 -11.27 -5.46 8.36
C GLY A 59 -11.35 -5.42 9.89
N GLY A 60 -11.83 -6.51 10.48
CA GLY A 60 -12.04 -6.67 11.92
C GLY A 60 -13.20 -7.62 12.17
N TYR A 61 -12.88 -8.85 12.58
CA TYR A 61 -13.85 -9.96 12.53
C TYR A 61 -14.32 -10.40 13.92
N SER A 62 -13.73 -9.82 14.97
CA SER A 62 -14.16 -10.00 16.36
C SER A 62 -15.19 -8.94 16.77
N ILE A 63 -16.41 -9.09 16.23
CA ILE A 63 -17.44 -8.04 16.24
C ILE A 63 -17.76 -7.54 17.66
N GLU A 64 -18.10 -8.43 18.59
CA GLU A 64 -18.55 -8.03 19.93
C GLU A 64 -17.39 -7.85 20.92
N GLN A 65 -16.31 -8.62 20.73
CA GLN A 65 -15.22 -8.69 21.70
C GLN A 65 -14.13 -7.64 21.45
N ALA A 66 -14.04 -7.08 20.24
CA ALA A 66 -12.97 -6.15 19.87
C ALA A 66 -13.49 -4.80 19.36
N LEU A 67 -14.34 -4.79 18.31
CA LEU A 67 -14.67 -3.56 17.58
C LEU A 67 -15.21 -2.42 18.46
N PRO A 68 -16.10 -2.64 19.45
CA PRO A 68 -16.61 -1.56 20.29
C PRO A 68 -15.49 -0.89 21.09
N TYR A 69 -14.57 -1.68 21.64
CA TYR A 69 -13.46 -1.19 22.45
C TYR A 69 -12.42 -0.48 21.59
N ILE A 70 -12.04 -1.07 20.45
CA ILE A 70 -11.08 -0.48 19.52
C ILE A 70 -11.61 0.84 18.98
N ASN A 71 -12.84 0.87 18.48
CA ASN A 71 -13.46 2.09 17.95
C ASN A 71 -13.56 3.17 19.02
N THR A 72 -13.95 2.80 20.25
CA THR A 72 -13.95 3.75 21.38
C THR A 72 -12.54 4.31 21.62
N GLY A 73 -11.52 3.46 21.67
CA GLY A 73 -10.13 3.89 21.85
C GLY A 73 -9.63 4.82 20.74
N ILE A 74 -9.92 4.50 19.48
CA ILE A 74 -9.56 5.33 18.31
C ILE A 74 -10.27 6.68 18.39
N ILE A 75 -11.58 6.70 18.65
CA ILE A 75 -12.38 7.95 18.73
C ILE A 75 -11.87 8.84 19.87
N LEU A 76 -11.61 8.27 21.05
CA LEU A 76 -11.04 9.02 22.18
C LEU A 76 -9.67 9.61 21.83
N ALA A 77 -8.79 8.84 21.20
CA ALA A 77 -7.49 9.31 20.76
C ALA A 77 -7.59 10.45 19.72
N LEU A 78 -8.48 10.32 18.74
CA LEU A 78 -8.75 11.37 17.74
C LEU A 78 -9.31 12.64 18.38
N ALA A 79 -10.16 12.50 19.40
CA ALA A 79 -10.73 13.61 20.14
C ALA A 79 -9.76 14.25 21.17
N GLY A 80 -8.57 13.67 21.36
CA GLY A 80 -7.62 14.11 22.40
C GLY A 80 -8.13 13.88 23.82
N VAL A 81 -9.03 12.90 24.01
CA VAL A 81 -9.62 12.54 25.30
C VAL A 81 -8.84 11.38 25.92
N ASP A 82 -8.69 11.40 27.24
CA ASP A 82 -8.02 10.33 27.98
C ASP A 82 -8.75 8.98 27.79
N TYR A 83 -8.01 8.00 27.25
CA TYR A 83 -8.47 6.63 27.05
C TYR A 83 -7.88 5.66 28.09
N SER A 84 -7.24 6.17 29.16
CA SER A 84 -6.65 5.35 30.23
C SER A 84 -7.66 4.47 30.98
N TYR A 85 -8.96 4.77 30.87
CA TYR A 85 -10.07 4.00 31.43
C TYR A 85 -10.63 2.93 30.49
N LEU A 86 -10.15 2.83 29.25
CA LEU A 86 -10.55 1.80 28.31
C LEU A 86 -10.16 0.41 28.86
N ARG A 87 -11.14 -0.47 29.02
CA ARG A 87 -10.94 -1.84 29.53
C ARG A 87 -11.61 -2.82 28.61
N GLU A 88 -10.83 -3.71 28.03
CA GLU A 88 -11.34 -4.91 27.39
C GLU A 88 -11.55 -5.99 28.47
N PRO A 89 -12.74 -6.60 28.58
CA PRO A 89 -13.11 -7.45 29.71
C PRO A 89 -12.21 -8.68 29.86
N ASP A 90 -11.78 -9.26 28.74
CA ASP A 90 -11.03 -10.53 28.71
C ASP A 90 -9.52 -10.34 28.48
N LEU A 91 -9.01 -9.11 28.56
CA LEU A 91 -7.61 -8.82 28.30
C LEU A 91 -6.70 -9.43 29.37
N ASN A 92 -5.94 -10.45 28.98
CA ASN A 92 -4.85 -11.01 29.78
C ASN A 92 -3.49 -10.68 29.15
N ARG A 93 -2.80 -9.68 29.71
CA ARG A 93 -1.49 -9.22 29.22
C ARG A 93 -0.40 -10.28 29.24
N GLU A 94 -0.46 -11.25 30.15
CA GLU A 94 0.54 -12.33 30.20
C GLU A 94 0.38 -13.33 29.05
N ARG A 95 -0.84 -13.50 28.54
CA ARG A 95 -1.15 -14.44 27.44
C ARG A 95 -0.80 -13.88 26.06
N ILE A 96 -0.78 -12.56 25.91
CA ILE A 96 -0.58 -11.89 24.62
C ILE A 96 0.84 -11.33 24.45
N LYS A 97 1.80 -11.74 25.29
CA LYS A 97 3.19 -11.29 25.14
C LYS A 97 3.81 -11.91 23.91
N ASP A 98 4.33 -11.04 23.06
CA ASP A 98 5.14 -11.46 21.93
C ASP A 98 6.54 -11.92 22.39
N LYS A 99 7.19 -12.76 21.58
CA LYS A 99 8.53 -13.28 21.86
C LYS A 99 9.58 -12.17 21.73
N PRO A 100 10.59 -12.09 22.62
CA PRO A 100 11.66 -11.09 22.51
C PRO A 100 12.35 -11.04 21.14
N GLN A 101 12.50 -12.20 20.49
CA GLN A 101 13.10 -12.31 19.16
C GLN A 101 12.31 -11.55 18.08
N ASN A 102 10.98 -11.52 18.18
CA ASN A 102 10.13 -10.81 17.22
C ASN A 102 10.31 -9.30 17.36
N LEU A 103 10.49 -8.80 18.58
CA LEU A 103 10.80 -7.40 18.84
C LEU A 103 12.16 -7.02 18.24
N ASP A 104 13.19 -7.84 18.44
CA ASP A 104 14.53 -7.58 17.91
C ASP A 104 14.57 -7.64 16.38
N TYR A 105 13.87 -8.62 15.79
CA TYR A 105 13.67 -8.67 14.35
C TYR A 105 12.97 -7.40 13.83
N THR A 106 11.90 -6.96 14.50
CA THR A 106 11.15 -5.76 14.11
C THR A 106 12.03 -4.50 14.21
N LYS A 107 12.91 -4.38 15.21
CA LYS A 107 13.91 -3.30 15.30
C LYS A 107 14.85 -3.31 14.11
N GLN A 108 15.42 -4.46 13.79
CA GLN A 108 16.34 -4.60 12.67
C GLN A 108 15.65 -4.24 11.35
N LEU A 109 14.42 -4.71 11.16
CA LEU A 109 13.61 -4.39 10.00
C LEU A 109 13.34 -2.88 9.91
N CYS A 110 12.95 -2.23 11.01
CA CYS A 110 12.73 -0.78 11.04
C CYS A 110 13.98 -0.01 10.58
N ARG A 111 15.16 -0.38 11.09
CA ARG A 111 16.44 0.24 10.69
C ARG A 111 16.75 0.04 9.22
N GLN A 112 16.56 -1.18 8.71
CA GLN A 112 16.79 -1.49 7.29
C GLN A 112 15.84 -0.70 6.38
N GLN A 113 14.55 -0.62 6.74
CA GLN A 113 13.56 0.10 5.97
C GLN A 113 13.80 1.61 5.98
N LEU A 114 14.18 2.19 7.13
CA LEU A 114 14.53 3.61 7.20
C LEU A 114 15.79 3.93 6.37
N LYS A 115 16.79 3.05 6.40
CA LYS A 115 17.98 3.17 5.53
C LYS A 115 17.58 3.17 4.06
N ARG A 116 16.77 2.20 3.63
CA ARG A 116 16.25 2.13 2.25
C ARG A 116 15.46 3.36 1.86
N TRP A 117 14.64 3.90 2.76
CA TRP A 117 13.94 5.15 2.52
C TRP A 117 14.93 6.27 2.26
N ARG A 118 15.93 6.50 3.12
CA ARG A 118 16.88 7.60 2.96
C ARG A 118 17.83 7.46 1.78
N GLU A 119 18.19 6.23 1.44
CA GLU A 119 19.04 5.90 0.28
C GLU A 119 18.24 5.70 -1.01
N ARG A 120 16.92 5.94 -0.98
CA ARG A 120 16.06 5.77 -2.16
C ARG A 120 16.59 6.62 -3.31
N PRO A 121 16.65 6.07 -4.54
CA PRO A 121 17.06 6.87 -5.68
C PRO A 121 16.08 8.01 -5.88
N GLY A 122 16.62 9.20 -6.15
CA GLY A 122 15.83 10.35 -6.53
C GLY A 122 15.27 10.20 -7.95
N ARG A 123 14.93 11.33 -8.57
CA ARG A 123 14.55 11.33 -9.98
C ARG A 123 15.73 10.84 -10.84
N PRO A 124 15.47 10.06 -11.90
CA PRO A 124 16.53 9.61 -12.80
C PRO A 124 17.15 10.83 -13.50
N ALA A 125 18.46 10.81 -13.71
CA ALA A 125 19.16 11.88 -14.43
C ALA A 125 18.81 11.91 -15.93
N GLU A 126 18.57 10.74 -16.50
CA GLU A 126 18.33 10.56 -17.93
C GLU A 126 17.09 9.70 -18.18
N VAL A 127 16.54 9.79 -19.39
CA VAL A 127 15.44 8.94 -19.80
C VAL A 127 15.97 7.54 -20.07
N LYS A 128 15.37 6.54 -19.42
CA LYS A 128 15.71 5.13 -19.62
C LYS A 128 14.46 4.27 -19.62
N LEU A 129 14.42 3.27 -20.49
CA LEU A 129 13.45 2.18 -20.39
C LEU A 129 14.02 1.12 -19.45
N VAL A 130 13.32 0.86 -18.35
CA VAL A 130 13.68 -0.18 -17.39
C VAL A 130 12.59 -1.23 -17.39
N SER A 131 12.98 -2.48 -17.61
CA SER A 131 12.05 -3.60 -17.61
C SER A 131 12.22 -4.47 -16.38
N ARG A 132 11.12 -5.04 -15.90
CA ARG A 132 11.10 -6.07 -14.86
C ARG A 132 10.04 -7.11 -15.17
N GLN A 133 10.27 -8.33 -14.72
CA GLN A 133 9.29 -9.41 -14.76
C GLN A 133 8.68 -9.61 -13.38
N ARG A 134 7.38 -9.87 -13.33
CA ARG A 134 6.66 -10.24 -12.11
C ARG A 134 5.80 -11.47 -12.38
N SER A 135 5.62 -12.28 -11.33
CA SER A 135 4.64 -13.34 -11.27
C SER A 135 3.66 -12.99 -10.15
N ILE A 136 2.38 -12.96 -10.45
CA ILE A 136 1.32 -12.62 -9.51
C ILE A 136 0.35 -13.80 -9.44
N TYR A 137 0.00 -14.22 -8.23
CA TYR A 137 -1.02 -15.23 -7.99
C TYR A 137 -2.21 -14.57 -7.31
N TYR A 138 -3.36 -14.66 -7.96
CA TYR A 138 -4.66 -14.20 -7.47
C TYR A 138 -5.37 -15.41 -6.86
N ASP A 139 -5.30 -15.51 -5.54
CA ASP A 139 -5.81 -16.64 -4.76
C ASP A 139 -7.32 -16.82 -4.84
N THR A 140 -8.07 -15.71 -4.91
CA THR A 140 -9.54 -15.70 -4.95
C THR A 140 -10.08 -16.50 -6.12
N ASP A 141 -9.49 -16.34 -7.31
CA ASP A 141 -9.90 -17.01 -8.54
C ASP A 141 -8.91 -18.08 -9.02
N SER A 142 -7.84 -18.33 -8.24
CA SER A 142 -6.73 -19.22 -8.61
C SER A 142 -6.11 -18.89 -9.97
N ILE A 143 -5.94 -17.60 -10.28
CA ILE A 143 -5.33 -17.11 -11.53
C ILE A 143 -3.85 -16.83 -11.28
N SER A 144 -2.99 -17.33 -12.16
CA SER A 144 -1.58 -16.91 -12.19
C SER A 144 -1.33 -16.03 -13.40
N GLU A 145 -0.65 -14.91 -13.18
CA GLU A 145 -0.34 -13.90 -14.18
C GLU A 145 1.18 -13.67 -14.22
N ILE A 146 1.72 -13.60 -15.44
CA ILE A 146 3.10 -13.21 -15.68
C ILE A 146 3.09 -11.86 -16.40
N GLN A 147 3.70 -10.87 -15.77
CA GLN A 147 3.81 -9.51 -16.30
C GLN A 147 5.25 -9.20 -16.71
N GLN A 148 5.43 -8.66 -17.91
CA GLN A 148 6.62 -7.96 -18.35
C GLN A 148 6.33 -6.46 -18.33
N GLU A 149 6.79 -5.78 -17.28
CA GLU A 149 6.62 -4.36 -17.11
C GLU A 149 7.81 -3.60 -17.72
N THR A 150 7.55 -2.52 -18.47
CA THR A 150 8.55 -1.57 -18.96
C THR A 150 8.15 -0.17 -18.52
N LEU A 151 8.97 0.45 -17.66
CA LEU A 151 8.78 1.81 -17.20
C LEU A 151 9.71 2.76 -17.95
N ARG A 152 9.17 3.84 -18.52
CA ARG A 152 9.95 4.97 -19.02
C ARG A 152 10.33 5.88 -17.86
N LEU A 153 11.48 5.63 -17.24
CA LEU A 153 12.06 6.52 -16.25
C LEU A 153 12.23 7.92 -16.84
N CYS A 154 11.72 8.94 -16.14
CA CYS A 154 11.70 10.31 -16.62
C CYS A 154 12.20 11.29 -15.55
N PRO A 155 13.07 12.25 -15.90
CA PRO A 155 13.51 13.28 -14.95
C PRO A 155 12.39 14.27 -14.56
N ARG A 156 11.30 14.34 -15.34
CA ARG A 156 10.25 15.36 -15.17
C ARG A 156 8.96 14.86 -14.52
N CYS A 157 8.61 13.58 -14.66
CA CYS A 157 7.39 12.99 -14.11
C CYS A 157 7.61 11.52 -13.73
N ALA A 158 6.56 10.86 -13.22
CA ALA A 158 6.60 9.45 -12.81
C ALA A 158 6.88 8.44 -13.94
N GLY A 159 6.79 8.86 -15.22
CA GLY A 159 7.04 8.00 -16.36
C GLY A 159 5.79 7.26 -16.86
N ALA A 160 5.79 6.87 -18.14
CA ALA A 160 4.74 5.98 -18.67
C ALA A 160 5.12 4.52 -18.40
N LEU A 161 4.12 3.71 -18.02
CA LEU A 161 4.29 2.29 -17.71
C LEU A 161 3.60 1.46 -18.79
N ARG A 162 4.31 0.46 -19.31
CA ARG A 162 3.82 -0.57 -20.23
C ARG A 162 3.82 -1.90 -19.49
N ILE A 163 2.74 -2.66 -19.55
CA ILE A 163 2.58 -3.96 -18.91
C ILE A 163 2.11 -4.94 -19.99
N ASP A 164 3.02 -5.76 -20.47
CA ASP A 164 2.69 -6.91 -21.32
C ASP A 164 2.38 -8.09 -20.38
N THR A 165 1.14 -8.58 -20.40
CA THR A 165 0.67 -9.53 -19.40
C THR A 165 -0.08 -10.73 -20.00
N SER A 166 0.26 -11.91 -19.48
CA SER A 166 -0.38 -13.19 -19.81
C SER A 166 -0.86 -13.89 -18.54
N ALA A 167 -2.08 -14.41 -18.56
CA ALA A 167 -2.68 -15.14 -17.44
C ALA A 167 -2.98 -16.61 -17.79
N THR A 168 -3.11 -17.46 -16.78
CA THR A 168 -3.52 -18.88 -16.92
C THR A 168 -4.90 -19.06 -17.57
N THR A 169 -5.70 -18.00 -17.64
CA THR A 169 -6.95 -17.94 -18.41
C THR A 169 -6.74 -17.95 -19.93
N GLY A 170 -5.50 -17.87 -20.41
CA GLY A 170 -5.14 -17.82 -21.83
C GLY A 170 -5.20 -16.42 -22.44
N ARG A 171 -5.56 -15.39 -21.65
CA ARG A 171 -5.56 -14.00 -22.11
C ARG A 171 -4.15 -13.44 -22.12
N HIS A 172 -3.79 -12.81 -23.24
CA HIS A 172 -2.54 -12.05 -23.43
C HIS A 172 -2.91 -10.63 -23.89
N VAL A 173 -2.64 -9.64 -23.04
CA VAL A 173 -3.05 -8.25 -23.27
C VAL A 173 -1.90 -7.29 -22.98
N LEU A 174 -2.01 -6.08 -23.52
CA LEU A 174 -1.09 -4.99 -23.26
C LEU A 174 -1.81 -3.89 -22.49
N CYS A 175 -1.33 -3.54 -21.30
CA CYS A 175 -1.87 -2.44 -20.51
C CYS A 175 -0.85 -1.30 -20.45
N ILE A 176 -1.29 -0.08 -20.75
CA ILE A 176 -0.46 1.12 -20.79
C ILE A 176 -1.04 2.13 -19.82
N HIS A 177 -0.21 2.66 -18.94
CA HIS A 177 -0.62 3.59 -17.89
C HIS A 177 0.16 4.90 -18.00
N VAL A 178 -0.59 5.99 -18.16
CA VAL A 178 -0.09 7.36 -18.09
C VAL A 178 -0.49 7.94 -16.72
N PRO A 179 0.49 8.20 -15.83
CA PRO A 179 0.19 8.71 -14.51
C PRO A 179 -0.29 10.17 -14.55
N ARG A 180 -0.84 10.64 -13.43
CA ARG A 180 -1.15 12.07 -13.25
C ARG A 180 0.13 12.91 -13.43
N ALA A 181 0.00 14.12 -13.99
CA ALA A 181 1.10 15.04 -14.28
C ALA A 181 2.19 14.45 -15.20
N ALA A 182 1.82 13.58 -16.14
CA ALA A 182 2.75 13.03 -17.11
C ALA A 182 3.19 14.11 -18.12
N CYS A 183 4.51 14.25 -18.33
CA CYS A 183 5.02 15.15 -19.37
C CYS A 183 4.62 14.68 -20.77
N ARG A 184 4.63 15.61 -21.74
CA ARG A 184 4.21 15.37 -23.13
C ARG A 184 4.90 14.17 -23.77
N GLU A 185 6.16 13.95 -23.46
CA GLU A 185 7.00 12.89 -24.04
C GLU A 185 6.70 11.52 -23.43
N CYS A 186 6.34 11.45 -22.14
CA CYS A 186 5.84 10.21 -21.55
C CYS A 186 4.48 9.84 -22.14
N ARG A 187 3.61 10.82 -22.34
CA ARG A 187 2.30 10.62 -22.97
C ARG A 187 2.44 10.19 -24.44
N ALA A 188 3.34 10.83 -25.19
CA ALA A 188 3.65 10.42 -26.56
C ALA A 188 4.23 9.00 -26.64
N GLN A 189 5.08 8.60 -25.68
CA GLN A 189 5.57 7.22 -25.60
C GLN A 189 4.42 6.23 -25.37
N ALA A 190 3.50 6.54 -24.46
CA ALA A 190 2.34 5.71 -24.18
C ALA A 190 1.44 5.53 -25.43
N GLU A 191 1.21 6.61 -26.17
CA GLU A 191 0.50 6.56 -27.45
C GLU A 191 1.24 5.70 -28.50
N SER A 192 2.57 5.81 -28.60
CA SER A 192 3.37 4.95 -29.48
C SER A 192 3.17 3.47 -29.14
N TRP A 193 3.30 3.11 -27.85
CA TRP A 193 3.07 1.75 -27.39
C TRP A 193 1.64 1.27 -27.65
N PHE A 194 0.66 2.16 -27.53
CA PHE A 194 -0.75 1.82 -27.77
C PHE A 194 -0.98 1.45 -29.22
N VAL A 195 -0.45 2.26 -30.16
CA VAL A 195 -0.52 2.01 -31.60
C VAL A 195 0.25 0.75 -31.99
N GLU A 196 1.47 0.58 -31.50
CA GLU A 196 2.30 -0.61 -31.75
C GLU A 196 1.61 -1.90 -31.28
N GLY A 197 0.95 -1.85 -30.12
CA GLY A 197 0.26 -3.01 -29.54
C GLY A 197 -0.93 -3.51 -30.36
N GLN A 198 -1.59 -2.65 -31.16
CA GLN A 198 -2.82 -3.03 -31.87
C GLN A 198 -2.62 -4.18 -32.87
N ALA A 199 -1.39 -4.35 -33.37
CA ALA A 199 -1.05 -5.41 -34.31
C ALA A 199 -0.74 -6.75 -33.63
N GLY A 200 -0.35 -6.76 -32.35
CA GLY A 200 0.30 -7.90 -31.70
C GLY A 200 -0.41 -8.51 -30.49
N TYR A 201 -1.41 -7.83 -29.93
CA TYR A 201 -2.13 -8.29 -28.73
C TYR A 201 -3.62 -8.49 -29.01
N ALA A 202 -4.25 -9.40 -28.26
CA ALA A 202 -5.69 -9.62 -28.35
C ALA A 202 -6.47 -8.35 -27.94
N THR A 203 -5.98 -7.67 -26.90
CA THR A 203 -6.51 -6.38 -26.48
C THR A 203 -5.39 -5.52 -25.91
N VAL A 204 -5.47 -4.22 -26.19
CA VAL A 204 -4.58 -3.17 -25.70
C VAL A 204 -5.43 -2.15 -24.96
N TYR A 205 -5.01 -1.83 -23.75
CA TYR A 205 -5.64 -0.84 -22.87
C TYR A 205 -4.68 0.32 -22.67
N LEU A 206 -5.16 1.55 -22.83
CA LEU A 206 -4.46 2.76 -22.41
C LEU A 206 -5.33 3.51 -21.42
N GLN A 207 -4.77 3.80 -20.24
CA GLN A 207 -5.40 4.64 -19.23
C GLN A 207 -4.57 5.89 -19.00
N ASP A 208 -5.22 7.05 -19.15
CA ASP A 208 -4.64 8.34 -18.86
C ASP A 208 -5.32 9.00 -17.67
N LEU A 209 -4.66 8.96 -16.52
CA LEU A 209 -5.26 9.40 -15.24
C LEU A 209 -5.49 10.91 -15.15
N GLU A 210 -4.76 11.71 -15.92
CA GLU A 210 -4.88 13.17 -15.88
C GLU A 210 -6.02 13.66 -16.77
N ARG A 211 -6.22 13.02 -17.94
CA ARG A 211 -7.33 13.34 -18.84
C ARG A 211 -8.60 12.56 -18.57
N ASP A 212 -8.55 11.60 -17.65
CA ASP A 212 -9.63 10.65 -17.41
C ASP A 212 -10.04 9.90 -18.69
N GLU A 213 -9.05 9.58 -19.53
CA GLU A 213 -9.25 8.89 -20.80
C GLU A 213 -8.92 7.41 -20.65
N TYR A 214 -9.85 6.55 -21.07
CA TYR A 214 -9.65 5.11 -21.15
C TYR A 214 -9.92 4.64 -22.57
N ARG A 215 -8.90 4.08 -23.23
CA ARG A 215 -8.96 3.63 -24.62
C ARG A 215 -8.67 2.15 -24.70
N VAL A 216 -9.43 1.47 -25.55
CA VAL A 216 -9.31 0.03 -25.80
C VAL A 216 -9.18 -0.18 -27.30
N ALA A 217 -8.22 -1.00 -27.71
CA ALA A 217 -8.06 -1.46 -29.08
C ALA A 217 -7.82 -2.98 -29.07
N GLY A 218 -8.45 -3.72 -29.97
CA GLY A 218 -8.34 -5.18 -30.02
C GLY A 218 -9.14 -5.75 -31.19
N ARG A 219 -8.96 -7.05 -31.44
CA ARG A 219 -9.80 -7.80 -32.39
C ARG A 219 -11.06 -8.33 -31.71
#